data_AF-A0A2V9M789-F1
#
_entry.id   AF-A0A2V9M789-F1
#
_cell.length_a   1.000
_cell.length_b   1.000
_cell.length_c   1.000
_cell.angle_alpha   90.00
_cell.angle_beta   90.00
_cell.angle_gamma   90.00
#
_symmetry.space_group_name_H-M   'P 1'
#
loop_
_entity.id
_entity.type
_entity.pdbx_description
1 polymer ?
#
loop_
_entity_poly.entity_id
_entity_poly.type
_entity_poly.pdbx_seq_one_letter_code
_entity_poly.pdbx_strand_id
1 'polypeptide(L)' 'QEDYSGAVSLAEQYLKKYPRNTKARILLARAEMAQGKYEPAYRRLKEAVASEPGNVDALYYLGIVAGILSQSEYERLYA' A
#
# COMPACT_ATOMS: atom_id res chain seq x y z
N GLN A 1 6.08 -15.41 -10.78
CA GLN A 1 6.61 -14.36 -9.89
C GLN A 1 6.84 -13.14 -10.77
N GLU A 2 5.82 -12.30 -10.92
CA GLU A 2 6.04 -10.95 -11.45
C GLU A 2 6.90 -10.23 -10.41
N ASP A 3 7.97 -9.56 -10.81
CA ASP A 3 9.07 -9.12 -9.95
C ASP A 3 8.69 -7.94 -9.04
N TYR A 4 7.76 -8.18 -8.12
CA TYR A 4 7.31 -7.23 -7.13
C TYR A 4 8.42 -6.94 -6.10
N SER A 5 9.36 -7.86 -5.91
CA SER A 5 10.55 -7.69 -5.06
C SER A 5 11.43 -6.54 -5.54
N GLY A 6 11.79 -6.54 -6.83
CA GLY A 6 12.55 -5.45 -7.43
C GLY A 6 11.79 -4.12 -7.37
N ALA A 7 10.47 -4.15 -7.65
CA ALA A 7 9.62 -2.96 -7.61
C ALA A 7 9.55 -2.32 -6.22
N VAL A 8 9.40 -3.13 -5.16
CA VAL A 8 9.41 -2.65 -3.76
C VAL A 8 10.75 -1.99 -3.44
N SER A 9 11.87 -2.67 -3.71
CA SER A 9 13.20 -2.13 -3.39
C SER A 9 13.48 -0.82 -4.13
N LEU A 10 13.13 -0.74 -5.42
CA LEU A 10 13.31 0.47 -6.22
C LEU A 10 12.44 1.62 -5.69
N ALA A 11 11.18 1.35 -5.36
CA ALA A 11 10.28 2.36 -4.84
C ALA A 11 10.71 2.88 -3.45
N GLU A 12 11.23 2.00 -2.58
CA GLU A 12 11.82 2.41 -1.30
C GLU A 12 13.05 3.30 -1.47
N GLN A 13 13.97 2.93 -2.36
CA GLN A 13 15.14 3.75 -2.66
C GLN A 13 14.75 5.11 -3.24
N TYR A 14 13.73 5.14 -4.10
CA TYR A 14 13.20 6.38 -4.65
C TYR A 14 12.58 7.26 -3.57
N LEU A 15 11.78 6.69 -2.66
CA LEU A 15 11.16 7.43 -1.56
C LEU A 15 12.17 7.95 -0.53
N LYS A 16 13.34 7.32 -0.37
CA LYS A 16 14.43 7.90 0.43
C LYS A 16 14.92 9.24 -0.14
N LYS A 17 14.94 9.38 -1.46
CA LYS A 17 15.32 10.63 -2.14
C LYS A 17 14.16 11.62 -2.23
N TYR A 18 12.93 11.12 -2.38
CA TYR A 18 11.73 11.91 -2.56
C TYR A 18 10.62 11.52 -1.58
N PRO A 19 10.78 11.79 -0.27
CA PRO A 19 9.89 11.27 0.78
C PRO A 19 8.45 11.80 0.70
N ARG A 20 8.21 12.89 -0.02
CA ARG A 20 6.88 13.48 -0.21
C ARG A 20 6.19 13.05 -1.50
N ASN A 21 6.80 12.15 -2.30
CA ASN A 21 6.19 11.71 -3.55
C ASN A 21 5.05 10.71 -3.30
N THR A 22 3.81 11.22 -3.33
CA THR A 22 2.59 10.42 -3.12
C THR A 22 2.45 9.29 -4.14
N LYS A 23 2.74 9.54 -5.42
CA LYS A 23 2.66 8.53 -6.49
C LYS A 23 3.60 7.36 -6.24
N ALA A 24 4.84 7.63 -5.85
CA ALA A 24 5.81 6.60 -5.51
C ALA A 24 5.39 5.81 -4.27
N ARG A 25 4.78 6.46 -3.28
CA ARG A 25 4.21 5.80 -2.09
C ARG A 25 3.07 4.86 -2.46
N ILE A 26 2.17 5.28 -3.36
CA ILE A 26 1.07 4.44 -3.86
C ILE A 26 1.64 3.24 -4.64
N LEU A 27 2.63 3.44 -5.51
CA LEU A 27 3.28 2.35 -6.25
C LEU A 27 3.92 1.32 -5.32
N LEU A 28 4.60 1.77 -4.26
CA LEU A 28 5.16 0.89 -3.25
C LEU A 28 4.06 0.08 -2.56
N ALA A 29 2.97 0.73 -2.13
CA ALA A 29 1.85 0.03 -1.49
C ALA A 29 1.22 -1.03 -2.42
N ARG A 30 1.07 -0.73 -3.71
CA ARG A 30 0.57 -1.71 -4.70
C ARG A 30 1.49 -2.92 -4.83
N ALA A 31 2.80 -2.69 -4.89
CA ALA A 31 3.78 -3.77 -4.97
C ALA A 31 3.78 -4.62 -3.68
N GLU A 32 3.58 -4.00 -2.53
CA GLU A 32 3.42 -4.70 -1.25
C GLU A 32 2.13 -5.53 -1.18
N MET A 33 1.00 -5.00 -1.67
CA MET A 33 -0.24 -5.77 -1.80
C MET A 33 -0.05 -7.02 -2.66
N ALA A 34 0.66 -6.90 -3.79
CA ALA A 34 0.95 -8.03 -4.67
C ALA A 34 1.86 -9.09 -4.01
N GLN A 35 2.58 -8.73 -2.94
CA GLN A 35 3.37 -9.64 -2.11
C GLN A 35 2.63 -10.17 -0.88
N GLY A 36 1.34 -9.85 -0.73
CA GLY A 36 0.56 -10.19 0.48
C GLY A 36 0.92 -9.37 1.71
N LYS A 37 1.73 -8.30 1.56
CA LYS A 37 2.12 -7.40 2.64
C LYS A 37 1.05 -6.31 2.83
N TYR A 38 -0.10 -6.71 3.35
CA TYR A 38 -1.29 -5.84 3.42
C TYR A 38 -1.17 -4.72 4.45
N GLU A 39 -0.62 -4.96 5.64
CA GLU A 39 -0.48 -3.95 6.69
C GLU A 39 0.52 -2.84 6.31
N PRO A 40 1.71 -3.16 5.74
CA PRO A 40 2.61 -2.13 5.21
C PRO A 40 1.97 -1.30 4.08
N ALA A 41 1.22 -1.94 3.19
CA ALA A 41 0.51 -1.24 2.12
C ALA A 41 -0.56 -0.30 2.67
N TYR A 42 -1.37 -0.77 3.62
CA TYR A 42 -2.40 0.04 4.28
C TYR A 42 -1.83 1.31 4.93
N ARG A 43 -0.72 1.20 5.66
CA ARG A 43 -0.06 2.37 6.27
C ARG A 43 0.37 3.40 5.22
N ARG A 44 1.01 2.93 4.14
CA ARG A 44 1.45 3.81 3.04
C ARG A 44 0.28 4.47 2.31
N LEU A 45 -0.83 3.76 2.13
CA LEU A 45 -2.02 4.31 1.50
C LEU A 45 -2.72 5.33 2.40
N LYS A 46 -2.74 5.11 3.72
CA LYS A 46 -3.20 6.13 4.68
C LYS A 46 -2.37 7.41 4.62
N GLU A 47 -1.05 7.30 4.55
CA GLU A 47 -0.17 8.47 4.36
C GLU A 47 -0.42 9.18 3.01
N ALA A 48 -0.69 8.41 1.95
CA ALA A 48 -0.99 8.97 0.64
C ALA A 48 -2.31 9.76 0.66
N VAL A 49 -3.37 9.22 1.27
CA VAL A 49 -4.65 9.92 1.46
C VAL A 49 -4.50 11.13 2.38
N ALA A 50 -3.68 11.04 3.44
CA ALA A 50 -3.42 12.19 4.31
C ALA A 50 -2.69 13.33 3.57
N SER A 51 -1.84 12.99 2.59
CA SER A 51 -1.11 13.97 1.78
C SER A 51 -1.98 14.55 0.65
N GLU A 52 -2.76 13.70 0.00
CA GLU A 52 -3.65 14.05 -1.12
C GLU A 52 -5.03 13.40 -0.93
N PRO A 53 -5.94 14.04 -0.16
CA PRO A 53 -7.23 13.44 0.19
C PRO A 53 -8.14 13.08 -0.99
N GLY A 54 -7.97 13.76 -2.13
CA GLY A 54 -8.71 13.50 -3.37
C GLY A 54 -8.01 12.55 -4.34
N ASN A 55 -6.88 11.94 -3.97
CA ASN A 55 -6.16 11.04 -4.85
C ASN A 55 -6.93 9.73 -5.04
N VAL A 56 -7.52 9.56 -6.22
CA VAL A 56 -8.38 8.42 -6.56
C VAL A 56 -7.66 7.09 -6.43
N ASP A 57 -6.39 7.01 -6.86
CA ASP A 57 -5.60 5.78 -6.75
C ASP A 57 -5.37 5.41 -5.27
N ALA A 58 -5.01 6.39 -4.44
CA ALA A 58 -4.80 6.16 -3.01
C ALA A 58 -6.08 5.66 -2.32
N LEU A 59 -7.22 6.29 -2.61
CA LEU A 59 -8.52 5.91 -2.06
C LEU A 59 -8.93 4.50 -2.54
N TYR A 60 -8.77 4.21 -3.82
CA TYR A 60 -9.11 2.93 -4.42
C TYR A 60 -8.32 1.78 -3.78
N TYR A 61 -6.99 1.90 -3.74
CA TYR A 61 -6.15 0.86 -3.15
C TYR A 61 -6.31 0.78 -1.63
N LEU A 62 -6.58 1.90 -0.94
CA LEU A 62 -6.88 1.90 0.49
C LEU A 62 -8.14 1.09 0.80
N GLY A 63 -9.19 1.25 -0.01
CA GLY A 63 -10.42 0.48 0.13
C GLY A 63 -10.20 -1.02 -0.04
N ILE A 64 -9.45 -1.43 -1.06
CA ILE A 64 -9.13 -2.85 -1.31
C ILE A 64 -8.38 -3.44 -0.12
N VAL A 65 -7.27 -2.80 0.30
CA VAL A 65 -6.43 -3.37 1.35
C VAL A 65 -7.13 -3.34 2.72
N ALA A 66 -7.96 -2.33 2.99
CA ALA A 66 -8.79 -2.31 4.19
C ALA A 66 -9.79 -3.47 4.22
N GLY A 67 -10.44 -3.76 3.09
CA GLY A 67 -11.36 -4.90 2.97
C GLY A 67 -10.67 -6.24 3.24
N ILE A 68 -9.46 -6.43 2.70
CA ILE A 68 -8.66 -7.63 2.95
C ILE A 68 -8.33 -7.76 4.44
N LEU A 69 -7.82 -6.70 5.07
CA LEU A 69 -7.45 -6.73 6.49
C LEU A 69 -8.67 -6.96 7.40
N SER A 70 -9.80 -6.33 7.10
CA SER A 70 -11.04 -6.55 7.86
C SER A 70 -11.52 -8.00 7.76
N GLN A 71 -11.45 -8.61 6.58
CA GLN A 71 -11.79 -10.02 6.39
C GLN A 71 -10.84 -10.94 7.17
N SER A 72 -9.52 -10.72 7.07
CA SER A 72 -8.52 -11.52 7.77
C SER A 72 -8.68 -11.44 9.30
N GLU A 73 -8.94 -10.26 9.85
CA GLU A 73 -9.16 -10.11 11.30
C GLU A 73 -10.50 -10.73 11.73
N TYR A 74 -11.54 -10.65 10.90
CA TYR A 74 -12.79 -11.38 11.16
C TYR A 74 -12.55 -12.89 11.22
N GLU A 75 -11.91 -13.46 10.21
CA GLU A 75 -11.57 -14.89 10.18
C GLU A 75 -10.74 -15.28 11.40
N ARG A 76 -9.75 -14.48 11.78
CA ARG A 76 -8.92 -14.74 12.96
C ARG A 76 -9.71 -14.77 14.28
N LEU A 77 -10.76 -13.97 14.40
CA LEU A 77 -11.57 -13.88 15.62
C LEU A 77 -12.67 -14.95 15.70
N TYR A 78 -13.14 -15.45 14.57
CA TYR A 78 -14.34 -16.30 14.47
C TYR A 78 -14.13 -17.69 13.86
N ALA A 79 -12.92 -18.00 13.35
CA ALA A 79 -12.51 -19.35 12.98
C ALA A 79 -11.89 -20.10 14.17
#